data_AF-A0A6M2DER4-F1
#
_entry.id   AF-A0A6M2DER4-F1
#
_cell.length_a   1.000
_cell.length_b   1.000
_cell.length_c   1.000
_cell.angle_alpha   90.00
_cell.angle_beta   90.00
_cell.angle_gamma   90.00
#
_symmetry.space_group_name_H-M   'P 1'
#
loop_
_entity.id
_entity.type
_entity.pdbx_description
1 polymer ?
#
loop_
_entity_poly.entity_id
_entity_poly.type
_entity_poly.pdbx_seq_one_letter_code
_entity_poly.pdbx_strand_id
1 'polypeptide(L)'
;ILNKYISPLCIDRDYCIINIFSLSKMTNNYFMFTDVTETLVMPKIIINRNSILKTFINMHLEQIADSLNIYHMNRLENICIPTVMGILAGYPIVYWYNNSISSNNCLSLQPLTVYRVMLKILNEDYEIFSFSVPSALKNKLENHILSWYNMLLQKNPKLKLEIFPVIRSSIVL
;
A
#
# COMPACT_ATOMS: atom_id res chain seq x y z
N ILE A 1 -27.01 -7.45 6.33
CA ILE A 1 -26.63 -6.07 5.92
C ILE A 1 -25.11 -5.93 5.71
N LEU A 2 -24.25 -6.67 6.43
CA LEU A 2 -22.77 -6.67 6.23
C LEU A 2 -22.29 -7.18 4.85
N ASN A 3 -23.01 -8.10 4.20
CA ASN A 3 -22.56 -8.75 2.96
C ASN A 3 -22.46 -7.87 1.71
N LYS A 4 -22.94 -6.62 1.72
CA LYS A 4 -22.94 -5.76 0.52
C LYS A 4 -21.63 -4.98 0.30
N TYR A 5 -20.70 -5.00 1.25
CA TYR A 5 -19.49 -4.16 1.19
C TYR A 5 -18.18 -4.95 1.21
N ILE A 6 -18.27 -6.27 1.35
CA ILE A 6 -17.12 -7.18 1.35
C ILE A 6 -17.14 -7.91 0.02
N SER A 7 -16.10 -7.72 -0.80
CA SER A 7 -15.98 -8.40 -2.09
C SER A 7 -14.68 -9.18 -2.19
N PRO A 8 -14.72 -10.42 -2.71
CA PRO A 8 -13.53 -11.16 -3.06
C PRO A 8 -12.94 -10.62 -4.37
N LEU A 9 -11.64 -10.44 -4.40
CA LEU A 9 -10.89 -9.84 -5.48
C LEU A 9 -9.68 -10.73 -5.81
N CYS A 10 -9.51 -11.05 -7.09
CA CYS A 10 -8.34 -11.72 -7.63
C CYS A 10 -7.50 -10.73 -8.43
N ILE A 11 -6.21 -10.62 -8.13
CA ILE A 11 -5.25 -9.75 -8.81
C ILE A 11 -4.10 -10.63 -9.28
N ASP A 12 -3.97 -10.81 -10.59
CA ASP A 12 -3.07 -11.79 -11.19
C ASP A 12 -3.31 -13.22 -10.66
N ARG A 13 -2.59 -13.64 -9.63
CA ARG A 13 -2.75 -14.96 -8.97
C ARG A 13 -3.04 -14.87 -7.47
N ASP A 14 -3.11 -13.66 -6.94
CA ASP A 14 -3.35 -13.40 -5.52
C ASP A 14 -4.82 -13.11 -5.26
N TYR A 15 -5.33 -13.61 -4.14
CA TYR A 15 -6.71 -13.42 -3.71
C TYR A 15 -6.75 -12.57 -2.45
N CYS A 16 -7.63 -11.57 -2.43
CA CYS A 16 -7.87 -10.73 -1.27
C CYS A 16 -9.37 -10.51 -1.04
N ILE A 17 -9.71 -10.20 0.21
CA ILE A 17 -11.06 -9.82 0.61
C ILE A 17 -11.01 -8.34 0.98
N ILE A 18 -11.81 -7.52 0.30
CA ILE A 18 -11.74 -6.07 0.46
C ILE A 18 -13.06 -5.50 0.95
N ASN A 19 -12.96 -4.49 1.81
CA ASN A 19 -14.11 -3.68 2.22
C ASN A 19 -14.20 -2.45 1.29
N ILE A 20 -15.07 -2.53 0.29
CA ILE A 20 -15.23 -1.49 -0.74
C ILE A 20 -15.68 -0.17 -0.12
N PHE A 21 -16.51 -0.21 0.92
CA PHE A 21 -16.98 1.00 1.60
C PHE A 21 -15.85 1.71 2.35
N SER A 22 -14.94 0.97 2.95
CA SER A 22 -13.74 1.56 3.55
C SER A 22 -12.83 2.17 2.49
N LEU A 23 -12.70 1.49 1.34
CA LEU A 23 -11.86 1.91 0.22
C LEU A 23 -12.40 3.17 -0.47
N SER A 24 -13.72 3.26 -0.70
CA SER A 24 -14.35 4.44 -1.32
C SER A 24 -14.27 5.71 -0.46
N LYS A 25 -14.03 5.55 0.85
CA LYS A 25 -13.81 6.66 1.79
C LYS A 25 -12.36 7.16 1.81
N MET A 26 -11.42 6.46 1.18
CA MET A 26 -10.04 6.90 1.12
C MET A 26 -9.92 8.09 0.16
N THR A 27 -9.37 9.20 0.65
CA THR A 27 -9.16 10.42 -0.15
C THR A 27 -7.73 10.49 -0.65
N ASN A 28 -7.46 11.39 -1.61
CA ASN A 28 -6.11 11.56 -2.14
C ASN A 28 -5.05 11.89 -1.07
N ASN A 29 -5.45 12.54 0.03
CA ASN A 29 -4.55 12.89 1.13
C ASN A 29 -4.20 11.70 2.02
N TYR A 30 -4.83 10.54 1.82
CA TYR A 30 -4.54 9.32 2.57
C TYR A 30 -3.19 8.71 2.16
N PHE A 31 -2.81 8.86 0.89
CA PHE A 31 -1.66 8.19 0.30
C PHE A 31 -0.56 9.17 -0.09
N MET A 32 0.69 8.82 0.22
CA MET A 32 1.86 9.38 -0.45
C MET A 32 2.45 8.33 -1.40
N PHE A 33 2.58 8.71 -2.67
CA PHE A 33 3.15 7.83 -3.67
C PHE A 33 4.67 8.01 -3.76
N THR A 34 5.39 6.90 -3.82
CA THR A 34 6.84 6.87 -4.02
C THR A 34 7.15 6.28 -5.39
N ASP A 35 7.78 7.07 -6.24
CA ASP A 35 8.30 6.65 -7.54
C ASP A 35 9.55 5.80 -7.33
N VAL A 36 9.47 4.57 -7.80
CA VAL A 36 10.55 3.59 -7.79
C VAL A 36 10.87 3.10 -9.20
N THR A 37 10.58 3.91 -10.23
CA THR A 37 10.89 3.56 -11.62
C THR A 37 12.37 3.22 -11.80
N GLU A 38 12.67 2.14 -12.52
CA GLU A 38 14.03 1.57 -12.66
C GLU A 38 15.08 2.59 -13.11
N THR A 39 14.71 3.54 -13.97
CA THR A 39 15.63 4.57 -14.49
C THR A 39 16.03 5.62 -13.46
N LEU A 40 15.43 5.61 -12.26
CA LEU A 40 15.79 6.50 -11.17
C LEU A 40 17.04 5.99 -10.45
N VAL A 41 17.98 6.91 -10.20
CA VAL A 41 19.14 6.64 -9.33
C VAL A 41 18.70 6.43 -7.87
N MET A 42 17.63 7.10 -7.45
CA MET A 42 17.09 7.01 -6.09
C MET A 42 15.56 7.20 -6.12
N PRO A 43 14.80 6.51 -5.25
CA PRO A 43 13.36 6.71 -5.11
C PRO A 43 12.99 8.16 -4.82
N LYS A 44 11.81 8.58 -5.30
CA LYS A 44 11.33 9.96 -5.15
C LYS A 44 9.89 10.02 -4.70
N ILE A 45 9.55 11.00 -3.87
CA ILE A 45 8.15 11.29 -3.55
C ILE A 45 7.49 11.92 -4.76
N ILE A 46 6.30 11.46 -5.08
CA ILE A 46 5.47 12.01 -6.13
C ILE A 46 4.56 13.07 -5.52
N ILE A 47 4.80 14.35 -5.85
CA ILE A 47 4.15 15.49 -5.18
C ILE A 47 2.75 15.81 -5.75
N ASN A 48 2.33 15.20 -6.87
CA ASN A 48 1.04 15.52 -7.49
C ASN A 48 0.45 14.35 -8.28
N ARG A 49 -0.13 13.36 -7.59
CA ARG A 49 -0.80 12.22 -8.24
C ARG A 49 -2.14 11.85 -7.63
N ASN A 50 -3.00 12.86 -7.51
CA ASN A 50 -4.45 12.64 -7.49
C ASN A 50 -4.92 11.77 -8.66
N SER A 51 -4.18 11.77 -9.78
CA SER A 51 -4.48 10.95 -10.95
C SER A 51 -4.36 9.45 -10.70
N ILE A 52 -3.37 8.94 -9.95
CA ILE A 52 -3.23 7.47 -9.77
C ILE A 52 -4.43 6.89 -9.03
N LEU A 53 -4.77 7.48 -7.87
CA LEU A 53 -5.91 7.02 -7.10
C LEU A 53 -7.21 7.18 -7.90
N LYS A 54 -7.39 8.32 -8.59
CA LYS A 54 -8.55 8.52 -9.48
C LYS A 54 -8.62 7.48 -10.60
N THR A 55 -7.50 7.15 -11.25
CA THR A 55 -7.44 6.13 -12.29
C THR A 55 -7.84 4.77 -11.71
N PHE A 56 -7.29 4.39 -10.55
CA PHE A 56 -7.67 3.15 -9.87
C PHE A 56 -9.17 3.12 -9.51
N ILE A 57 -9.69 4.21 -8.94
CA ILE A 57 -11.11 4.37 -8.58
C ILE A 57 -11.99 4.19 -9.82
N ASN A 58 -11.73 4.95 -10.88
CA ASN A 58 -12.53 4.98 -12.10
C ASN A 58 -12.49 3.66 -12.87
N MET A 59 -11.39 2.90 -12.79
CA MET A 59 -11.24 1.67 -13.55
C MET A 59 -11.88 0.45 -12.85
N HIS A 60 -11.88 0.41 -11.52
CA HIS A 60 -12.15 -0.84 -10.81
C HIS A 60 -13.13 -0.77 -9.65
N LEU A 61 -13.21 0.32 -8.89
CA LEU A 61 -14.01 0.28 -7.64
C LEU A 61 -15.50 0.04 -7.89
N GLU A 62 -16.04 0.62 -8.95
CA GLU A 62 -17.44 0.39 -9.35
C GLU A 62 -17.65 -1.07 -9.78
N GLN A 63 -16.74 -1.62 -10.59
CA GLN A 63 -16.85 -3.00 -11.06
C GLN A 63 -16.69 -4.03 -9.94
N ILE A 64 -15.82 -3.74 -8.96
CA ILE A 64 -15.68 -4.55 -7.75
C ILE A 64 -16.99 -4.48 -6.93
N ALA A 65 -17.59 -3.29 -6.80
CA ALA A 65 -18.84 -3.09 -6.06
C ALA A 65 -20.03 -3.84 -6.65
N ASP A 66 -20.09 -3.93 -7.99
CA ASP A 66 -21.18 -4.59 -8.70
C ASP A 66 -20.97 -6.11 -8.86
N SER A 67 -19.79 -6.62 -8.50
CA SER A 67 -19.48 -8.04 -8.63
C SER A 67 -20.17 -8.90 -7.55
N LEU A 68 -21.02 -9.83 -8.00
CA LEU A 68 -21.61 -10.87 -7.13
C LEU A 68 -20.68 -12.08 -6.93
N ASN A 69 -19.63 -12.19 -7.77
CA ASN A 69 -18.63 -13.24 -7.78
C ASN A 69 -17.22 -12.63 -7.61
N ILE A 70 -16.19 -13.47 -7.55
CA ILE A 70 -14.78 -13.01 -7.51
C ILE A 70 -14.53 -12.07 -8.70
N TYR A 71 -14.19 -10.82 -8.42
CA TYR A 71 -13.77 -9.88 -9.46
C TYR A 71 -12.32 -10.20 -9.84
N HIS A 72 -12.08 -10.48 -11.11
CA HIS A 72 -10.72 -10.68 -11.64
C HIS A 72 -10.21 -9.35 -12.19
N MET A 73 -9.31 -8.72 -11.44
CA MET A 73 -8.64 -7.51 -11.87
C MET A 73 -7.54 -7.89 -12.86
N ASN A 74 -7.80 -7.61 -14.13
CA ASN A 74 -6.78 -7.73 -15.17
C ASN A 74 -5.66 -6.71 -14.93
N ARG A 75 -4.47 -7.02 -15.44
CA ARG A 75 -3.30 -6.14 -15.31
C ARG A 75 -3.63 -4.76 -15.85
N LEU A 76 -3.53 -3.77 -14.96
CA LEU A 76 -3.75 -2.38 -15.30
C LEU A 76 -2.64 -1.87 -16.21
N GLU A 77 -3.00 -1.41 -17.40
CA GLU A 77 -2.08 -0.63 -18.22
C GLU A 77 -1.65 0.60 -17.40
N ASN A 78 -0.35 0.75 -17.17
CA ASN A 78 0.29 1.87 -16.46
C ASN A 78 0.14 1.91 -14.92
N ILE A 79 -0.46 0.91 -14.26
CA ILE A 79 -0.43 0.78 -12.80
C ILE A 79 0.24 -0.54 -12.41
N CYS A 80 1.25 -0.48 -11.55
CA CYS A 80 1.94 -1.67 -11.10
C CYS A 80 1.24 -2.35 -9.91
N ILE A 81 1.45 -3.66 -9.76
CA ILE A 81 0.82 -4.47 -8.70
C ILE A 81 1.09 -3.90 -7.29
N PRO A 82 2.31 -3.46 -6.93
CA PRO A 82 2.55 -2.83 -5.64
C PRO A 82 1.72 -1.58 -5.38
N THR A 83 1.36 -0.82 -6.43
CA THR A 83 0.44 0.32 -6.29
C THR A 83 -0.95 -0.14 -5.89
N VAL A 84 -1.48 -1.13 -6.60
CA VAL A 84 -2.82 -1.68 -6.32
C VAL A 84 -2.86 -2.27 -4.91
N MET A 85 -1.91 -3.14 -4.57
CA MET A 85 -1.87 -3.79 -3.27
C MET A 85 -1.72 -2.78 -2.13
N GLY A 86 -0.87 -1.75 -2.29
CA GLY A 86 -0.72 -0.70 -1.28
C GLY A 86 -1.99 0.11 -1.05
N ILE A 87 -2.74 0.42 -2.12
CA ILE A 87 -4.04 1.11 -2.03
C ILE A 87 -5.07 0.24 -1.32
N LEU A 88 -5.20 -1.03 -1.75
CA LEU A 88 -6.17 -1.97 -1.18
C LEU A 88 -5.90 -2.29 0.29
N ALA A 89 -4.62 -2.41 0.65
CA ALA A 89 -4.20 -2.62 2.03
C ALA A 89 -4.35 -1.36 2.90
N GLY A 90 -4.61 -0.19 2.31
CA GLY A 90 -4.71 1.07 3.05
C GLY A 90 -3.38 1.53 3.66
N TYR A 91 -2.26 1.22 2.99
CA TYR A 91 -0.95 1.69 3.43
C TYR A 91 -0.80 3.20 3.22
N PRO A 92 -0.10 3.92 4.11
CA PRO A 92 0.09 5.36 3.96
C PRO A 92 1.03 5.72 2.82
N ILE A 93 1.97 4.81 2.51
CA ILE A 93 2.97 4.95 1.45
C ILE A 93 2.72 3.87 0.42
N VAL A 94 2.61 4.29 -0.84
CA VAL A 94 2.31 3.39 -1.97
C VAL A 94 3.40 3.51 -3.01
N TYR A 95 3.99 2.38 -3.39
CA TYR A 95 4.98 2.35 -4.46
C TYR A 95 4.31 2.47 -5.82
N TRP A 96 4.96 3.21 -6.71
CA TRP A 96 4.59 3.32 -8.11
C TRP A 96 5.84 3.23 -8.98
N TYR A 97 5.73 2.60 -10.13
CA TYR A 97 6.73 2.70 -11.19
C TYR A 97 6.05 2.71 -12.55
N ASN A 98 6.74 3.28 -13.54
CA ASN A 98 6.23 3.30 -14.89
C ASN A 98 6.32 1.91 -15.56
N ASN A 99 5.23 1.15 -15.51
CA ASN A 99 5.15 -0.19 -16.09
C ASN A 99 5.20 -0.20 -17.63
N SER A 100 5.14 0.95 -18.31
CA SER A 100 5.37 1.03 -19.77
C SER A 100 6.85 1.11 -20.15
N ILE A 101 7.72 1.46 -19.19
CA ILE A 101 9.18 1.50 -19.38
C ILE A 101 9.80 0.17 -18.96
N SER A 102 9.44 -0.32 -17.77
CA SER A 102 10.03 -1.53 -17.19
C SER A 102 9.08 -2.21 -16.21
N SER A 103 9.16 -3.54 -16.11
CA SER A 103 8.55 -4.28 -14.99
C SER A 103 9.39 -4.24 -13.72
N ASN A 104 10.63 -3.76 -13.80
CA ASN A 104 11.57 -3.63 -12.70
C ASN A 104 11.42 -2.29 -11.96
N ASN A 105 12.10 -2.19 -10.82
CA ASN A 105 12.14 -0.99 -9.99
C ASN A 105 13.58 -0.65 -9.55
N CYS A 106 13.79 0.59 -9.08
CA CYS A 106 15.08 1.08 -8.61
C CYS A 106 15.39 0.69 -7.15
N LEU A 107 14.67 -0.26 -6.54
CA LEU A 107 14.87 -0.66 -5.14
C LEU A 107 15.96 -1.73 -4.98
N SER A 108 16.48 -2.28 -6.07
CA SER A 108 17.62 -3.20 -6.03
C SER A 108 18.78 -2.58 -5.27
N LEU A 109 19.22 -3.28 -4.20
CA LEU A 109 20.29 -2.85 -3.28
C LEU A 109 20.01 -1.52 -2.54
N GLN A 110 18.79 -1.00 -2.57
CA GLN A 110 18.41 0.17 -1.77
C GLN A 110 18.03 -0.26 -0.34
N PRO A 111 18.53 0.42 0.70
CA PRO A 111 18.09 0.17 2.07
C PRO A 111 16.62 0.55 2.23
N LEU A 112 15.89 -0.30 2.96
CA LEU A 112 14.48 -0.10 3.26
C LEU A 112 14.28 0.03 4.78
N THR A 113 13.26 0.78 5.18
CA THR A 113 12.77 0.83 6.55
C THR A 113 11.39 0.22 6.58
N VAL A 114 11.19 -0.80 7.42
CA VAL A 114 9.91 -1.49 7.60
C VAL A 114 9.17 -0.90 8.79
N TYR A 115 7.89 -0.63 8.59
CA TYR A 115 6.93 -0.18 9.59
C TYR A 115 5.93 -1.29 9.83
N ARG A 116 5.75 -1.65 11.10
CA ARG A 116 4.81 -2.69 11.55
C ARG A 116 3.81 -2.09 12.51
N VAL A 117 2.53 -2.32 12.29
CA VAL A 117 1.48 -1.98 13.24
C VAL A 117 1.01 -3.27 13.90
N MET A 118 1.29 -3.37 15.20
CA MET A 118 0.97 -4.51 16.03
C MET A 118 -0.31 -4.24 16.82
N LEU A 119 -1.13 -5.28 17.03
CA LEU A 119 -2.30 -5.25 17.88
C LEU A 119 -2.17 -6.32 18.96
N LYS A 120 -2.25 -5.91 20.22
CA LYS A 120 -2.17 -6.84 21.35
C LYS A 120 -3.55 -7.42 21.68
N ILE A 121 -3.71 -8.73 21.53
CA ILE A 121 -4.93 -9.49 21.87
C ILE A 121 -4.55 -10.63 22.81
N LEU A 122 -5.16 -10.70 24.00
CA LEU A 122 -4.97 -11.80 24.96
C LEU A 122 -3.48 -12.12 25.24
N ASN A 123 -2.66 -11.07 25.40
CA ASN A 123 -1.20 -11.09 25.59
C ASN A 123 -0.34 -11.50 24.40
N GLU A 124 -0.91 -11.80 23.24
CA GLU A 124 -0.20 -12.03 21.99
C GLU A 124 -0.21 -10.78 21.10
N ASP A 125 0.90 -10.54 20.39
CA ASP A 125 1.03 -9.44 19.44
C ASP A 125 0.74 -9.93 18.02
N TYR A 126 -0.24 -9.32 17.36
CA TYR A 126 -0.64 -9.63 15.98
C TYR A 126 -0.24 -8.49 15.04
N GLU A 127 0.46 -8.81 13.96
CA GLU A 127 0.79 -7.83 12.91
C GLU A 127 -0.47 -7.56 12.06
N ILE A 128 -0.91 -6.29 12.02
CA ILE A 128 -2.09 -5.86 11.26
C ILE A 128 -1.69 -5.13 9.98
N PHE A 129 -0.60 -4.35 10.03
CA PHE A 129 0.00 -3.71 8.86
C PHE A 129 1.50 -3.93 8.86
N SER A 130 2.06 -4.15 7.67
CA SER A 130 3.50 -4.26 7.44
C SER A 130 3.84 -3.71 6.07
N PHE A 131 4.56 -2.60 6.05
CA PHE A 131 4.95 -1.94 4.81
C PHE A 131 6.37 -1.41 4.92
N SER A 132 7.03 -1.26 3.77
CA SER A 132 8.37 -0.69 3.70
C SER A 132 8.37 0.67 3.02
N VAL A 133 9.38 1.47 3.31
CA VAL A 133 9.71 2.70 2.59
C VAL A 133 11.20 2.72 2.28
N PRO A 134 11.66 3.37 1.19
CA PRO A 134 13.08 3.59 0.97
C PRO A 134 13.67 4.42 2.10
N SER A 135 14.75 3.95 2.72
CA SER A 135 15.35 4.63 3.87
C SER A 135 15.78 6.06 3.55
N ALA A 136 16.18 6.33 2.30
CA ALA A 136 16.50 7.67 1.80
C ALA A 136 15.32 8.66 1.84
N LEU A 137 14.07 8.16 1.90
CA LEU A 137 12.86 8.97 2.00
C LEU A 137 12.23 8.98 3.39
N LYS A 138 12.77 8.20 4.34
CA LYS A 138 12.20 8.02 5.69
C LYS A 138 11.81 9.36 6.34
N ASN A 139 12.76 10.27 6.47
CA ASN A 139 12.55 11.56 7.14
C ASN A 139 11.50 12.43 6.43
N LYS A 140 11.38 12.30 5.11
CA LYS A 140 10.38 13.06 4.32
C LYS A 140 8.97 12.47 4.45
N LEU A 141 8.86 11.18 4.74
CA LEU A 141 7.60 10.44 4.84
C LEU A 141 7.10 10.29 6.29
N GLU A 142 7.96 10.53 7.27
CA GLU A 142 7.70 10.28 8.69
C GLU A 142 6.44 10.99 9.20
N ASN A 143 6.29 12.29 8.93
CA ASN A 143 5.12 13.05 9.36
C ASN A 143 3.81 12.48 8.79
N HIS A 144 3.83 12.02 7.53
CA HIS A 144 2.66 11.42 6.89
C HIS A 144 2.31 10.08 7.52
N ILE A 145 3.32 9.23 7.75
CA ILE A 145 3.15 7.92 8.39
C ILE A 145 2.60 8.09 9.82
N LEU A 146 3.15 9.03 10.60
CA LEU A 146 2.69 9.31 11.96
C LEU A 146 1.26 9.85 11.96
N SER A 147 0.91 10.75 11.03
CA SER A 147 -0.46 11.24 10.89
C SER A 147 -1.44 10.09 10.59
N TRP A 148 -1.10 9.21 9.64
CA TRP A 148 -1.89 8.01 9.33
C TRP A 148 -2.02 7.08 10.55
N TYR A 149 -0.93 6.81 11.26
CA TYR A 149 -0.94 5.95 12.43
C TYR A 149 -1.78 6.55 13.57
N ASN A 150 -1.72 7.87 13.77
CA ASN A 150 -2.57 8.56 14.74
C ASN A 150 -4.07 8.40 14.42
N MET A 151 -4.46 8.41 13.14
CA MET A 151 -5.84 8.11 12.74
C MET A 151 -6.24 6.67 13.07
N LEU A 152 -5.31 5.71 12.99
CA LEU A 152 -5.57 4.33 13.41
C LEU A 152 -5.70 4.22 14.93
N LEU A 153 -4.82 4.88 15.69
CA LEU A 153 -4.87 4.92 17.16
C LEU A 153 -6.19 5.47 17.69
N GLN A 154 -6.74 6.50 17.04
CA GLN A 154 -8.07 7.05 17.39
C GLN A 154 -9.18 6.00 17.28
N LYS A 155 -9.05 5.03 16.35
CA LYS A 155 -10.02 3.93 16.18
C LYS A 155 -9.74 2.76 17.10
N ASN A 156 -8.47 2.48 17.38
CA ASN A 156 -8.06 1.41 18.27
C ASN A 156 -6.79 1.80 19.05
N PRO A 157 -6.91 2.21 20.32
CA PRO A 157 -5.78 2.69 21.11
C PRO A 157 -4.81 1.58 21.54
N LYS A 158 -5.11 0.30 21.27
CA LYS A 158 -4.23 -0.83 21.57
C LYS A 158 -3.17 -1.10 20.49
N LEU A 159 -3.17 -0.32 19.41
CA LEU A 159 -2.20 -0.47 18.33
C LEU A 159 -0.83 0.06 18.76
N LYS A 160 0.24 -0.61 18.33
CA LYS A 160 1.63 -0.20 18.55
C LYS A 160 2.34 -0.10 17.20
N LEU A 161 3.06 1.00 16.96
CA LEU A 161 3.92 1.14 15.79
C LEU A 161 5.35 0.70 16.14
N GLU A 162 5.92 -0.18 15.32
CA GLU A 162 7.31 -0.61 15.40
C GLU A 162 8.04 -0.29 14.09
N ILE A 163 9.31 0.11 14.19
CA ILE A 163 10.11 0.57 13.05
C ILE A 163 11.42 -0.22 13.04
N PHE A 164 11.70 -0.88 11.92
CA PHE A 164 12.88 -1.73 11.75
C PHE A 164 13.68 -1.30 10.52
N PRO A 165 14.96 -0.95 10.65
CA PRO A 165 15.82 -0.81 9.48
C PRO A 165 16.07 -2.19 8.87
N VAL A 166 15.83 -2.34 7.57
CA VAL A 166 16.22 -3.55 6.84
C VAL A 166 17.67 -3.38 6.40
N ILE A 167 18.57 -3.83 7.25
CA ILE A 167 19.95 -4.04 6.89
C ILE A 167 19.99 -5.44 6.25
N ARG A 168 20.13 -5.53 4.92
CA ARG A 168 20.43 -6.81 4.28
C ARG A 168 21.84 -7.26 4.69
N SER A 169 21.94 -7.81 5.90
CA SER A 169 22.99 -8.77 6.23
C SER A 169 22.37 -10.15 6.01
N SER A 170 23.02 -10.97 5.19
CA SER A 170 22.63 -12.34 4.82
C SER A 170 21.68 -12.45 3.61
N ILE A 171 22.25 -12.31 2.42
CA ILE A 171 21.97 -13.31 1.38
C ILE A 171 22.84 -14.51 1.78
N VAL A 172 22.26 -15.54 2.38
CA VAL A 172 22.85 -16.88 2.24
C VAL A 172 22.27 -17.38 0.92
N LEU A 173 23.12 -17.43 -0.11
CA LEU A 173 22.83 -18.05 -1.39
C LEU A 173 22.56 -19.55 -1.18
#